data_AF-A0A0Q4LHY0-F1
#
_entry.id   AF-A0A0Q4LHY0-F1
#
_cell.length_a   1.000
_cell.length_b   1.000
_cell.length_c   1.000
_cell.angle_alpha   90.00
_cell.angle_beta   90.00
_cell.angle_gamma   90.00
#
_symmetry.space_group_name_H-M   'P 1'
#
loop_
_entity.id
_entity.type
_entity.pdbx_description
1 polymer ?
#
loop_
_entity_poly.entity_id
_entity_poly.type
_entity_poly.pdbx_seq_one_letter_code
_entity_poly.pdbx_strand_id
1 'polypeptide(L)'
;MAKSELVVELQTHLADVESLCQEYDLRNKLVVSQIAKRMLILFQSAEQSKSLLTQLKLNHIQLSCSSETYQSKSVNNFIGLLKLEHTKGAGWNYLPKLEQSSLIKVSLENWWNNKKIIVDSNSIAFTRAKIIKALAGNDQIMIDTSGWKLTDAYGNKTTINPIPGTVRQIAYEVIETFKNMDINKESKLHHKS
;
A
#
# COMPACT_ATOMS: atom_id res chain seq x y z
N MET A 1 25.60 9.53 5.00
CA MET A 1 24.88 8.83 6.06
C MET A 1 25.51 7.45 6.24
N ALA A 2 25.82 7.08 7.47
CA ALA A 2 26.36 5.77 7.80
C ALA A 2 25.27 4.69 7.63
N LYS A 3 25.67 3.42 7.46
CA LYS A 3 24.72 2.31 7.37
C LYS A 3 23.80 2.25 8.60
N SER A 4 24.36 2.39 9.79
CA SER A 4 23.60 2.36 11.05
C SER A 4 22.52 3.45 11.10
N GLU A 5 22.84 4.66 10.67
CA GLU A 5 21.89 5.78 10.58
C GLU A 5 20.74 5.46 9.62
N LEU A 6 21.04 4.96 8.42
CA LEU A 6 20.02 4.56 7.44
C LEU A 6 19.12 3.42 7.96
N VAL A 7 19.69 2.47 8.70
CA VAL A 7 18.93 1.38 9.32
C VAL A 7 17.98 1.92 10.39
N VAL A 8 18.45 2.82 11.25
CA VAL A 8 17.61 3.49 12.25
C VAL A 8 16.52 4.30 11.59
N GLU A 9 16.83 5.02 10.51
CA GLU A 9 15.83 5.78 9.73
C GLU A 9 14.76 4.86 9.16
N LEU A 10 15.14 3.69 8.61
CA LEU A 10 14.19 2.72 8.06
C LEU A 10 13.28 2.16 9.16
N GLN A 11 13.86 1.77 10.29
CA GLN A 11 13.11 1.28 11.44
C GLN A 11 12.14 2.34 11.98
N THR A 12 12.57 3.60 12.05
CA THR A 12 11.74 4.73 12.47
C THR A 12 10.55 4.91 11.52
N HIS A 13 10.76 4.89 10.21
CA HIS A 13 9.67 5.01 9.25
C HIS A 13 8.71 3.82 9.28
N LEU A 14 9.20 2.60 9.52
CA LEU A 14 8.35 1.41 9.69
C LEU A 14 7.48 1.54 10.95
N ALA A 15 8.06 1.98 12.06
CA ALA A 15 7.33 2.21 13.32
C ALA A 15 6.28 3.33 13.19
N ASP A 16 6.62 4.44 12.51
CA ASP A 16 5.68 5.52 12.21
C ASP A 16 4.48 4.99 11.40
N VAL A 17 4.73 4.16 10.39
CA VAL A 17 3.69 3.57 9.55
C VAL A 17 2.77 2.67 10.38
N GLU A 18 3.33 1.86 11.28
CA GLU A 18 2.56 1.01 12.17
C GLU A 18 1.66 1.84 13.10
N SER A 19 2.19 2.90 13.72
CA SER A 19 1.43 3.83 14.55
C SER A 19 0.30 4.52 13.77
N LEU A 20 0.58 5.01 12.56
CA LEU A 20 -0.44 5.61 11.70
C LEU A 20 -1.51 4.60 11.24
N CYS A 21 -1.15 3.33 11.09
CA CYS A 21 -2.12 2.26 10.82
C CYS A 21 -3.07 2.05 12.00
N GLN A 22 -2.57 2.12 13.24
CA GLN A 22 -3.40 2.03 14.44
C GLN A 22 -4.40 3.20 14.50
N GLU A 23 -3.95 4.43 14.21
CA GLU A 23 -4.83 5.60 14.10
C GLU A 23 -5.91 5.42 13.02
N TYR A 24 -5.53 4.88 11.85
CA TYR A 24 -6.49 4.56 10.79
C TYR A 24 -7.54 3.55 11.28
N ASP A 25 -7.12 2.51 11.99
CA ASP A 25 -7.98 1.46 12.54
C ASP A 25 -8.93 2.02 13.63
N LEU A 26 -8.51 3.09 14.33
CA LEU A 26 -9.34 3.93 15.21
C LEU A 26 -10.24 4.92 14.47
N ARG A 27 -10.41 4.74 13.15
CA ARG A 27 -11.26 5.53 12.24
C ARG A 27 -10.74 6.93 11.91
N ASN A 28 -9.50 7.25 12.26
CA ASN A 28 -8.86 8.50 11.87
C ASN A 28 -8.37 8.44 10.41
N LYS A 29 -9.27 8.65 9.44
CA LYS A 29 -8.92 8.58 8.01
C LYS A 29 -8.00 9.71 7.53
N LEU A 30 -7.74 10.73 8.36
CA LEU A 30 -6.85 11.85 8.00
C LEU A 30 -5.38 11.43 7.92
N VAL A 31 -5.01 10.31 8.55
CA VAL A 31 -3.63 9.79 8.55
C VAL A 31 -3.23 9.13 7.23
N VAL A 32 -4.17 8.89 6.31
CA VAL A 32 -3.91 8.18 5.03
C VAL A 32 -2.81 8.87 4.21
N SER A 33 -2.80 10.20 4.14
CA SER A 33 -1.75 10.95 3.44
C SER A 33 -0.40 10.85 4.15
N GLN A 34 -0.40 10.76 5.48
CA GLN A 34 0.83 10.60 6.29
C GLN A 34 1.44 9.22 6.08
N ILE A 35 0.61 8.16 6.05
CA ILE A 35 1.04 6.81 5.68
C ILE A 35 1.68 6.85 4.29
N ALA A 36 1.03 7.47 3.31
CA ALA A 36 1.54 7.58 1.95
C ALA A 36 2.90 8.31 1.89
N LYS A 37 3.09 9.40 2.65
CA LYS A 37 4.36 10.12 2.74
C LYS A 37 5.49 9.24 3.28
N ARG A 38 5.23 8.45 4.33
CA ARG A 38 6.21 7.51 4.86
C ARG A 38 6.56 6.42 3.83
N MET A 39 5.55 5.83 3.19
CA MET A 39 5.77 4.87 2.10
C MET A 39 6.60 5.46 0.95
N LEU A 40 6.36 6.73 0.59
CA LEU A 40 7.10 7.38 -0.49
C LEU A 40 8.61 7.41 -0.18
N ILE A 41 9.02 7.73 1.04
CA ILE A 41 10.44 7.75 1.45
C ILE A 41 11.09 6.37 1.29
N LEU A 42 10.35 5.31 1.63
CA LEU A 42 10.85 3.94 1.56
C LEU A 42 11.11 3.48 0.11
N PHE A 43 10.21 3.82 -0.81
CA PHE A 43 10.17 3.20 -2.14
C PHE A 43 10.53 4.14 -3.31
N GLN A 44 10.34 5.45 -3.18
CA GLN A 44 10.56 6.37 -4.29
C GLN A 44 12.03 6.70 -4.46
N SER A 45 12.57 6.38 -5.64
CA SER A 45 13.81 6.95 -6.14
C SER A 45 13.49 7.94 -7.27
N ALA A 46 14.12 9.10 -7.25
CA ALA A 46 14.16 10.08 -8.35
C ALA A 46 15.60 10.26 -8.83
N GLU A 47 15.81 11.03 -9.90
CA GLU A 47 17.14 11.23 -10.51
C GLU A 47 18.20 11.70 -9.49
N GLN A 48 17.80 12.52 -8.51
CA GLN A 48 18.69 13.12 -7.53
C GLN A 48 18.53 12.54 -6.11
N SER A 49 17.59 11.63 -5.88
CA SER A 49 17.32 11.06 -4.56
C SER A 49 17.03 9.56 -4.64
N LYS A 50 17.74 8.77 -3.83
CA LYS A 50 17.52 7.32 -3.76
C LYS A 50 16.55 7.02 -2.64
N SER A 51 15.63 6.08 -2.88
CA SER A 51 14.78 5.54 -1.83
C SER A 51 15.61 4.93 -0.70
N LEU A 52 15.06 4.88 0.51
CA LEU A 52 15.77 4.32 1.66
C LEU A 52 16.16 2.85 1.44
N LEU A 53 15.28 2.07 0.79
CA LEU A 53 15.60 0.69 0.40
C LEU A 53 16.76 0.61 -0.61
N THR A 54 16.82 1.54 -1.56
CA THR A 54 17.91 1.59 -2.54
C THR A 54 19.23 1.99 -1.87
N GLN A 55 19.20 2.95 -0.93
CA GLN A 55 20.38 3.37 -0.17
C GLN A 55 20.96 2.23 0.66
N LEU A 56 20.11 1.42 1.31
CA LEU A 56 20.49 0.22 2.06
C LEU A 56 20.77 -1.01 1.18
N LYS A 57 20.62 -0.90 -0.14
CA LYS A 57 20.74 -2.01 -1.10
C LYS A 57 19.84 -3.21 -0.75
N LEU A 58 18.58 -2.92 -0.44
CA LEU A 58 17.55 -3.89 -0.06
C LEU A 58 16.62 -4.28 -1.22
N ASN A 59 16.93 -3.87 -2.45
CA ASN A 59 16.07 -4.08 -3.62
C ASN A 59 15.89 -5.58 -3.99
N HIS A 60 16.74 -6.47 -3.46
CA HIS A 60 16.62 -7.91 -3.64
C HIS A 60 15.55 -8.56 -2.76
N ILE A 61 15.06 -7.85 -1.73
CA ILE A 61 14.01 -8.38 -0.85
C ILE A 61 12.71 -8.55 -1.65
N GLN A 62 12.06 -9.69 -1.42
CA GLN A 62 10.72 -9.92 -1.91
C GLN A 62 9.68 -9.34 -0.95
N LEU A 63 8.73 -8.58 -1.49
CA LEU A 63 7.67 -7.94 -0.72
C LEU A 63 6.46 -8.85 -0.60
N SER A 64 5.80 -8.79 0.56
CA SER A 64 4.50 -9.43 0.78
C SER A 64 3.42 -8.77 -0.09
N CYS A 65 2.54 -9.57 -0.68
CA CYS A 65 1.51 -9.11 -1.60
C CYS A 65 0.22 -9.91 -1.39
N SER A 66 -0.89 -9.22 -1.14
CA SER A 66 -2.24 -9.79 -1.03
C SER A 66 -3.10 -9.50 -2.26
N SER A 67 -2.56 -8.79 -3.26
CA SER A 67 -3.35 -8.42 -4.44
C SER A 67 -3.58 -9.64 -5.34
N GLU A 68 -4.84 -9.86 -5.67
CA GLU A 68 -5.25 -10.76 -6.75
C GLU A 68 -4.60 -10.36 -8.08
N THR A 69 -4.63 -11.26 -9.05
CA THR A 69 -4.17 -10.99 -10.41
C THR A 69 -5.33 -10.44 -11.22
N TYR A 70 -5.17 -9.23 -11.72
CA TYR A 70 -6.14 -8.64 -12.65
C TYR A 70 -6.23 -9.47 -13.93
N GLN A 71 -7.44 -9.92 -14.28
CA GLN A 71 -7.74 -10.59 -15.53
C GLN A 71 -8.50 -9.63 -16.44
N SER A 72 -7.87 -9.19 -17.53
CA SER A 72 -8.46 -8.20 -18.45
C SER A 72 -9.72 -8.66 -19.17
N LYS A 73 -9.98 -9.97 -19.20
CA LYS A 73 -11.20 -10.55 -19.76
C LYS A 73 -12.38 -10.50 -18.78
N SER A 74 -12.14 -10.17 -17.51
CA SER A 74 -13.20 -9.93 -16.54
C SER A 74 -13.86 -8.59 -16.85
N VAL A 75 -15.18 -8.60 -17.06
CA VAL A 75 -15.99 -7.39 -17.30
C VAL A 75 -16.19 -6.58 -16.00
N ASN A 76 -15.64 -7.07 -14.89
CA ASN A 76 -15.82 -6.47 -13.58
C ASN A 76 -14.66 -5.52 -13.25
N ASN A 77 -15.05 -4.41 -12.65
CA ASN A 77 -14.19 -3.53 -11.89
C ASN A 77 -13.29 -4.30 -10.92
N PHE A 78 -12.03 -3.88 -10.80
CA PHE A 78 -11.03 -4.63 -10.05
C PHE A 78 -10.49 -3.83 -8.88
N ILE A 79 -10.55 -4.43 -7.68
CA ILE A 79 -9.96 -3.90 -6.45
C ILE A 79 -9.20 -5.03 -5.76
N GLY A 80 -7.95 -5.28 -6.18
CA GLY A 80 -7.21 -6.48 -5.77
C GLY A 80 -6.82 -6.53 -4.29
N LEU A 81 -6.77 -5.37 -3.61
CA LEU A 81 -6.29 -5.24 -2.23
C LEU A 81 -7.38 -5.19 -1.17
N LEU A 82 -8.64 -5.04 -1.56
CA LEU A 82 -9.75 -4.95 -0.62
C LEU A 82 -10.59 -6.22 -0.70
N LYS A 83 -11.33 -6.48 0.38
CA LYS A 83 -12.40 -7.46 0.42
C LYS A 83 -13.73 -6.72 0.59
N LEU A 84 -14.77 -7.31 0.01
CA LEU A 84 -16.13 -6.85 0.20
C LEU A 84 -16.70 -7.56 1.43
N GLU A 85 -17.17 -6.80 2.42
CA GLU A 85 -17.69 -7.34 3.67
C GLU A 85 -19.00 -6.64 4.04
N HIS A 86 -19.98 -7.41 4.53
CA HIS A 86 -21.25 -6.89 5.00
C HIS A 86 -21.20 -6.64 6.51
N THR A 87 -21.35 -5.39 6.92
CA THR A 87 -21.41 -5.00 8.34
C THR A 87 -22.86 -4.74 8.75
N LYS A 88 -23.31 -5.37 9.84
CA LYS A 88 -24.65 -5.14 10.39
C LYS A 88 -24.84 -3.65 10.70
N GLY A 89 -25.92 -3.07 10.17
CA GLY A 89 -26.28 -1.65 10.35
C GLY A 89 -25.56 -0.67 9.41
N ALA A 90 -24.51 -1.08 8.70
CA ALA A 90 -23.81 -0.25 7.71
C ALA A 90 -23.95 -0.75 6.27
N GLY A 91 -24.30 -2.03 6.08
CA GLY A 91 -24.42 -2.65 4.75
C GLY A 91 -23.08 -3.16 4.23
N TRP A 92 -22.97 -3.26 2.91
CA TRP A 92 -21.76 -3.71 2.24
C TRP A 92 -20.69 -2.61 2.23
N ASN A 93 -19.43 -2.97 2.49
CA ASN A 93 -18.29 -2.06 2.42
C ASN A 93 -17.03 -2.76 1.93
N TYR A 94 -16.12 -1.98 1.34
CA TYR A 94 -14.78 -2.44 1.02
C TYR A 94 -13.82 -2.18 2.19
N LEU A 95 -13.18 -3.23 2.67
CA LEU A 95 -12.25 -3.20 3.79
C LEU A 95 -10.87 -3.75 3.36
N PRO A 96 -9.77 -3.29 3.97
CA PRO A 96 -8.48 -3.94 3.77
C PRO A 96 -8.55 -5.41 4.21
N LYS A 97 -7.83 -6.30 3.50
CA LYS A 97 -7.85 -7.74 3.78
C LYS A 97 -7.23 -8.07 5.13
N LEU A 98 -6.04 -7.52 5.42
CA LEU A 98 -5.28 -7.70 6.67
C LEU A 98 -5.08 -9.19 7.07
N GLU A 99 -4.96 -10.07 6.08
CA GLU A 99 -4.86 -11.52 6.27
C GLU A 99 -3.47 -12.02 5.91
N GLN A 100 -2.71 -12.48 6.93
CA GLN A 100 -1.33 -12.95 6.74
C GLN A 100 -1.26 -14.20 5.84
N SER A 101 -2.23 -15.10 5.95
CA SER A 101 -2.30 -16.36 5.18
C SER A 101 -2.44 -16.16 3.67
N SER A 102 -2.89 -14.98 3.23
CA SER A 102 -3.08 -14.64 1.82
C SER A 102 -1.85 -14.02 1.13
N LEU A 103 -0.78 -13.77 1.90
CA LEU A 103 0.40 -13.05 1.42
C LEU A 103 1.29 -13.98 0.60
N ILE A 104 1.55 -13.59 -0.64
CA ILE A 104 2.59 -14.17 -1.49
C ILE A 104 3.82 -13.24 -1.53
N LYS A 105 4.98 -13.78 -1.87
CA LYS A 105 6.21 -12.99 -2.06
C LYS A 105 6.41 -12.65 -3.54
N VAL A 106 6.70 -11.38 -3.83
CA VAL A 106 6.94 -10.88 -5.19
C VAL A 106 8.14 -9.92 -5.22
N SER A 107 8.72 -9.67 -6.39
CA SER A 107 9.79 -8.67 -6.52
C SER A 107 9.30 -7.26 -6.21
N LEU A 108 10.20 -6.40 -5.72
CA LEU A 108 9.92 -4.98 -5.44
C LEU A 108 9.33 -4.27 -6.66
N GLU A 109 9.95 -4.43 -7.83
CA GLU A 109 9.52 -3.79 -9.07
C GLU A 109 8.10 -4.21 -9.46
N ASN A 110 7.80 -5.51 -9.34
CA ASN A 110 6.44 -6.00 -9.62
C ASN A 110 5.43 -5.47 -8.60
N TRP A 111 5.78 -5.48 -7.31
CA TRP A 111 4.90 -5.01 -6.24
C TRP A 111 4.55 -3.52 -6.36
N TRP A 112 5.57 -2.70 -6.62
CA TRP A 112 5.48 -1.24 -6.60
C TRP A 112 4.95 -0.65 -7.91
N ASN A 113 5.58 -1.01 -9.03
CA ASN A 113 5.40 -0.34 -10.32
C ASN A 113 4.49 -1.09 -11.29
N ASN A 114 4.53 -2.43 -11.31
CA ASN A 114 3.89 -3.18 -12.41
C ASN A 114 2.52 -3.77 -12.06
N LYS A 115 2.35 -4.29 -10.84
CA LYS A 115 1.13 -4.99 -10.46
C LYS A 115 -0.01 -3.98 -10.31
N LYS A 116 -1.03 -4.15 -11.16
CA LYS A 116 -2.30 -3.43 -11.08
C LYS A 116 -3.03 -3.86 -9.81
N ILE A 117 -3.48 -2.90 -9.02
CA ILE A 117 -4.22 -3.13 -7.76
C ILE A 117 -5.63 -2.56 -7.82
N ILE A 118 -5.88 -1.57 -8.67
CA ILE A 118 -7.21 -1.07 -9.01
C ILE A 118 -7.29 -0.89 -10.52
N VAL A 119 -8.41 -1.30 -11.11
CA VAL A 119 -8.81 -0.87 -12.46
C VAL A 119 -10.19 -0.27 -12.33
N ASP A 120 -10.31 1.01 -12.68
CA ASP A 120 -11.55 1.78 -12.53
C ASP A 120 -12.52 1.55 -13.70
N SER A 121 -13.67 2.22 -13.65
CA SER A 121 -14.73 2.06 -14.65
C SER A 121 -14.33 2.58 -16.04
N ASN A 122 -13.29 3.42 -16.12
CA ASN A 122 -12.71 3.90 -17.38
C ASN A 122 -11.51 3.06 -17.85
N SER A 123 -11.32 1.87 -17.26
CA SER A 123 -10.18 0.98 -17.53
C SER A 123 -8.81 1.59 -17.19
N ILE A 124 -8.78 2.65 -16.37
CA ILE A 124 -7.53 3.24 -15.88
C ILE A 124 -6.95 2.33 -14.79
N ALA A 125 -5.72 1.87 -15.02
CA ALA A 125 -5.02 1.00 -14.10
C ALA A 125 -4.15 1.79 -13.12
N PHE A 126 -4.34 1.50 -11.83
CA PHE A 126 -3.59 2.06 -10.72
C PHE A 126 -2.70 1.00 -10.08
N THR A 127 -1.49 1.42 -9.75
CA THR A 127 -0.45 0.63 -9.06
C THR A 127 -0.22 1.24 -7.67
N ARG A 128 0.51 0.52 -6.81
CA ARG A 128 0.88 1.05 -5.49
C ARG A 128 1.63 2.37 -5.61
N ALA A 129 2.61 2.43 -6.51
CA ALA A 129 3.38 3.62 -6.79
C ALA A 129 2.49 4.81 -7.19
N LYS A 130 1.55 4.63 -8.13
CA LYS A 130 0.65 5.72 -8.57
C LYS A 130 -0.20 6.26 -7.41
N ILE A 131 -0.78 5.37 -6.61
CA ILE A 131 -1.64 5.78 -5.49
C ILE A 131 -0.83 6.49 -4.41
N ILE A 132 0.29 5.92 -4.00
CA ILE A 132 1.10 6.50 -2.92
C ILE A 132 1.70 7.85 -3.33
N LYS A 133 2.22 7.98 -4.56
CA LYS A 133 2.81 9.24 -5.04
C LYS A 133 1.80 10.38 -5.03
N ALA A 134 0.62 10.17 -5.62
CA ALA A 134 -0.39 11.22 -5.68
C ALA A 134 -0.86 11.63 -4.28
N LEU A 135 -1.11 10.69 -3.38
CA LEU A 135 -1.50 11.02 -2.00
C LEU A 135 -0.40 11.73 -1.20
N ALA A 136 0.86 11.34 -1.39
CA ALA A 136 1.99 11.97 -0.72
C ALA A 136 2.25 13.40 -1.24
N GLY A 137 2.01 13.65 -2.53
CA GLY A 137 2.10 14.96 -3.17
C GLY A 137 0.91 15.89 -2.90
N ASN A 138 -0.13 15.40 -2.22
CA ASN A 138 -1.44 16.06 -2.09
C ASN A 138 -2.17 16.25 -3.44
N ASP A 139 -1.85 15.44 -4.45
CA ASP A 139 -2.60 15.39 -5.68
C ASP A 139 -3.95 14.70 -5.47
N GLN A 140 -4.96 15.11 -6.25
CA GLN A 140 -6.24 14.41 -6.25
C GLN A 140 -6.15 13.15 -7.12
N ILE A 141 -6.43 11.99 -6.52
CA ILE A 141 -6.70 10.76 -7.26
C ILE A 141 -8.20 10.65 -7.45
N MET A 142 -8.66 10.75 -8.69
CA MET A 142 -10.03 10.43 -9.05
C MET A 142 -10.07 9.01 -9.62
N ILE A 143 -10.69 8.10 -8.86
CA ILE A 143 -10.98 6.73 -9.32
C ILE A 143 -12.45 6.71 -9.72
N ASP A 144 -12.73 6.38 -10.98
CA ASP A 144 -14.11 6.24 -11.42
C ASP A 144 -14.72 4.93 -10.90
N THR A 145 -15.53 5.03 -9.85
CA THR A 145 -16.26 3.90 -9.26
C THR A 145 -17.71 3.82 -9.75
N SER A 146 -18.09 4.49 -10.84
CA SER A 146 -19.47 4.54 -11.33
C SER A 146 -20.05 3.17 -11.70
N GLY A 147 -19.21 2.27 -12.23
CA GLY A 147 -19.56 0.88 -12.50
C GLY A 147 -19.61 -0.01 -11.27
N TRP A 148 -19.22 0.50 -10.09
CA TRP A 148 -19.12 -0.27 -8.86
C TRP A 148 -20.43 -0.09 -8.09
N LYS A 149 -21.14 -1.19 -7.84
CA LYS A 149 -22.44 -1.15 -7.14
C LYS A 149 -22.26 -1.64 -5.71
N LEU A 150 -22.55 -0.77 -4.75
CA LEU A 150 -22.51 -1.04 -3.33
C LEU A 150 -23.74 -0.37 -2.69
N THR A 151 -24.37 -1.07 -1.76
CA THR A 151 -25.57 -0.58 -1.06
C THR A 151 -25.36 -0.59 0.45
N ASP A 152 -25.91 0.42 1.11
CA ASP A 152 -25.99 0.46 2.57
C ASP A 152 -27.02 -0.56 3.12
N ALA A 153 -27.19 -0.56 4.45
CA ALA A 153 -28.14 -1.44 5.13
C ALA A 153 -29.62 -1.19 4.74
N TYR A 154 -29.94 -0.06 4.11
CA TYR A 154 -31.27 0.35 3.68
C TYR A 154 -31.46 0.20 2.16
N GLY A 155 -30.45 -0.29 1.43
CA GLY A 155 -30.49 -0.46 -0.02
C GLY A 155 -30.12 0.78 -0.83
N ASN A 156 -29.67 1.88 -0.20
CA ASN A 156 -29.26 3.09 -0.91
C ASN A 156 -27.89 2.90 -1.54
N LYS A 157 -27.68 3.47 -2.73
CA LYS A 157 -26.38 3.48 -3.40
C LYS A 157 -25.37 4.29 -2.57
N THR A 158 -24.23 3.68 -2.27
CA THR A 158 -23.15 4.34 -1.52
C THR A 158 -22.02 4.78 -2.46
N THR A 159 -21.41 5.93 -2.16
CA THR A 159 -20.17 6.35 -2.81
C THR A 159 -19.03 5.46 -2.34
N ILE A 160 -18.34 4.80 -3.27
CA ILE A 160 -17.22 3.94 -2.95
C ILE A 160 -15.94 4.75 -3.04
N ASN A 161 -15.14 4.72 -1.97
CA ASN A 161 -13.79 5.26 -1.98
C ASN A 161 -12.81 4.16 -1.55
N PRO A 162 -12.12 3.51 -2.50
CA PRO A 162 -11.22 2.40 -2.18
C PRO A 162 -9.88 2.88 -1.59
N ILE A 163 -9.56 4.17 -1.72
CA ILE A 163 -8.22 4.69 -1.43
C ILE A 163 -7.77 4.45 0.01
N PRO A 164 -8.55 4.80 1.05
CA PRO A 164 -8.10 4.68 2.43
C PRO A 164 -7.76 3.23 2.80
N GLY A 165 -8.65 2.28 2.45
CA GLY A 165 -8.42 0.86 2.69
C GLY A 165 -7.23 0.33 1.88
N THR A 166 -7.04 0.84 0.66
CA THR A 166 -5.95 0.41 -0.22
C THR A 166 -4.60 0.80 0.38
N VAL A 167 -4.47 2.04 0.86
CA VAL A 167 -3.27 2.52 1.53
C VAL A 167 -3.01 1.73 2.81
N ARG A 168 -4.05 1.44 3.61
CA ARG A 168 -3.94 0.61 4.80
C ARG A 168 -3.43 -0.80 4.49
N GLN A 169 -3.90 -1.42 3.41
CA GLN A 169 -3.43 -2.74 2.97
C GLN A 169 -1.99 -2.70 2.44
N ILE A 170 -1.60 -1.66 1.70
CA ILE A 170 -0.21 -1.47 1.26
C ILE A 170 0.72 -1.36 2.46
N ALA A 171 0.34 -0.58 3.48
CA ALA A 171 1.12 -0.47 4.70
C ALA A 171 1.25 -1.79 5.45
N TYR A 172 0.16 -2.57 5.54
CA TYR A 172 0.18 -3.92 6.12
C TYR A 172 1.18 -4.84 5.40
N GLU A 173 1.16 -4.86 4.06
CA GLU A 173 2.11 -5.63 3.25
C GLU A 173 3.57 -5.25 3.54
N VAL A 174 3.85 -3.96 3.73
CA VAL A 174 5.19 -3.46 4.06
C VAL A 174 5.60 -3.89 5.47
N ILE A 175 4.75 -3.68 6.46
CA ILE A 175 5.02 -4.10 7.85
C ILE A 175 5.30 -5.61 7.90
N GLU A 176 4.45 -6.42 7.29
CA GLU A 176 4.63 -7.88 7.24
C GLU A 176 5.84 -8.32 6.41
N THR A 177 6.35 -7.49 5.50
CA THR A 177 7.61 -7.78 4.80
C THR A 177 8.80 -7.67 5.75
N PHE A 178 8.86 -6.61 6.55
CA PHE A 178 10.01 -6.30 7.40
C PHE A 178 9.89 -6.88 8.82
N LYS A 179 8.75 -7.48 9.14
CA LYS A 179 8.52 -8.16 10.42
C LYS A 179 9.59 -9.22 10.67
N ASN A 180 10.25 -9.12 11.83
CA ASN A 180 11.33 -10.01 12.27
C ASN A 180 12.57 -10.01 11.37
N MET A 181 12.71 -9.04 10.46
CA MET A 181 13.90 -8.92 9.61
C MET A 181 15.01 -8.17 10.34
N ASP A 182 16.19 -8.76 10.40
CA ASP A 182 17.41 -8.05 10.81
C ASP A 182 17.95 -7.23 9.63
N ILE A 183 17.52 -5.98 9.55
CA ILE A 183 17.87 -5.05 8.46
C ILE A 183 19.39 -4.86 8.37
N ASN A 184 20.12 -4.89 9.50
CA ASN A 184 21.58 -4.74 9.49
C ASN A 184 22.25 -5.91 8.77
N LYS A 185 21.76 -7.14 9.00
CA LYS A 185 22.26 -8.34 8.31
C LYS A 185 21.83 -8.39 6.84
N GLU A 186 20.59 -8.01 6.55
CA GLU A 186 20.02 -8.11 5.20
C GLU A 186 20.58 -7.04 4.24
N SER A 187 20.93 -5.87 4.77
CA SER A 187 21.49 -4.75 4.00
C SER A 187 22.86 -5.08 3.39
N LYS A 188 22.93 -5.09 2.06
CA LYS A 188 24.17 -5.24 1.28
C LYS A 188 25.03 -3.97 1.22
N LEU A 189 24.63 -2.89 1.88
CA LEU A 189 25.49 -1.74 2.10
C LEU A 189 26.66 -2.17 3.00
N HIS A 190 27.90 -2.04 2.52
CA HIS A 190 29.10 -2.30 3.31
C HIS A 190 29.41 -1.11 4.21
N HIS A 191 29.95 -1.37 5.39
CA HIS A 191 30.58 -0.32 6.19
C HIS A 191 31.77 0.22 5.40
N LYS A 192 31.82 1.54 5.17
CA LYS A 192 33.10 2.18 4.94
C LYS A 192 33.85 2.07 6.27
N SER A 193 34.85 1.19 6.31
CA SER A 193 35.92 1.21 7.30
C SER A 193 36.62 2.54 7.27
#